data_AF-A0A173SHU2-F1
#
_entry.id   AF-A0A173SHU2-F1
#
_cell.length_a   1.000
_cell.length_b   1.000
_cell.length_c   1.000
_cell.angle_alpha   90.00
_cell.angle_beta   90.00
_cell.angle_gamma   90.00
#
_symmetry.space_group_name_H-M   'P 1'
#
loop_
_entity.id
_entity.type
_entity.pdbx_description
1 polymer ?
#
loop_
_entity_poly.entity_id
_entity_poly.type
_entity_poly.pdbx_seq_one_letter_code
_entity_poly.pdbx_strand_id
1 'polypeptide(L)'
;MYEVDKIYRRPTQSKGKRKSRSKKNEKNRVRNVIMNFRVSPTEKKLIESRIKLTGMLKSKFFIQSCLYQTILVKGNIKTFTEIKKQMEQISKQINKNPNLEKLEPEQVESLRIILEILNTLFGKE
;
A
#
# COMPACT_ATOMS: atom_id res chain seq x y z
N MET A 1 -44.46 2.98 44.82
CA MET A 1 -43.30 3.89 44.79
C MET A 1 -42.11 3.06 44.33
N TYR A 2 -41.63 3.27 43.11
CA TYR A 2 -40.66 2.37 42.46
C TYR A 2 -39.26 2.53 43.06
N GLU A 3 -38.69 1.43 43.56
CA GLU A 3 -37.29 1.36 43.98
C GLU A 3 -36.38 1.36 42.75
N VAL A 4 -35.38 2.25 42.76
CA VAL A 4 -34.40 2.37 41.69
C VAL A 4 -33.32 1.33 41.92
N ASP A 5 -33.15 0.39 40.99
CA ASP A 5 -32.07 -0.60 40.99
C ASP A 5 -30.71 0.09 41.17
N LYS A 6 -30.15 0.00 42.39
CA LYS A 6 -28.77 0.41 42.64
C LYS A 6 -27.88 -0.63 41.99
N ILE A 7 -27.43 -0.37 40.76
CA ILE A 7 -26.42 -1.16 40.08
C ILE A 7 -25.22 -1.33 41.01
N TYR A 8 -25.05 -2.53 41.56
CA TYR A 8 -24.02 -2.83 42.55
C TYR A 8 -22.65 -2.75 41.89
N ARG A 9 -21.90 -1.69 42.18
CA ARG A 9 -20.56 -1.47 41.64
C ARG A 9 -19.52 -2.10 42.57
N ARG A 10 -18.80 -3.12 42.09
CA ARG A 10 -17.76 -3.81 42.88
C ARG A 10 -16.67 -2.81 43.31
N PRO A 11 -16.20 -2.84 44.57
CA PRO A 11 -15.17 -1.92 45.07
C PRO A 11 -13.82 -2.07 44.35
N THR A 12 -13.57 -3.22 43.71
CA THR A 12 -12.39 -3.49 42.90
C THR A 12 -12.43 -2.87 41.49
N GLN A 13 -13.59 -2.37 41.03
CA GLN A 13 -13.67 -1.55 39.83
C GLN A 13 -13.16 -0.14 40.15
N SER A 14 -11.84 0.02 40.12
CA SER A 14 -11.21 1.35 40.11
C SER A 14 -11.90 2.25 39.07
N LYS A 15 -12.28 3.47 39.48
CA LYS A 15 -12.70 4.53 38.56
C LYS A 15 -11.60 4.66 37.50
N GLY A 16 -11.94 4.35 36.26
CA GLY A 16 -10.99 3.92 35.24
C GLY A 16 -9.74 4.79 35.16
N LYS A 17 -8.60 4.25 35.63
CA LYS A 17 -7.31 4.69 35.11
C LYS A 17 -7.38 4.41 33.61
N ARG A 18 -7.45 5.47 32.79
CA ARG A 18 -7.24 5.34 31.34
C ARG A 18 -5.94 4.56 31.21
N LYS A 19 -5.99 3.31 30.72
CA LYS A 19 -4.77 2.61 30.34
C LYS A 19 -4.01 3.60 29.47
N SER A 20 -2.83 4.05 29.92
CA SER A 20 -1.90 4.74 29.03
C SER A 20 -1.84 3.85 27.79
N ARG A 21 -2.07 4.43 26.59
CA ARG A 21 -2.01 3.66 25.35
C ARG A 21 -0.68 2.90 25.39
N SER A 22 -0.71 1.62 25.71
CA SER A 22 0.48 0.79 25.67
C SER A 22 0.94 0.94 24.23
N LYS A 23 2.13 1.55 24.02
CA LYS A 23 2.67 1.75 22.68
C LYS A 23 2.53 0.41 21.97
N LYS A 24 1.67 0.37 20.95
CA LYS A 24 1.37 -0.87 20.24
C LYS A 24 2.71 -1.37 19.73
N ASN A 25 3.06 -2.63 19.99
CA ASN A 25 4.32 -3.19 19.50
C ASN A 25 4.28 -3.23 17.96
N GLU A 26 4.70 -2.15 17.32
CA GLU A 26 4.72 -2.00 15.86
C GLU A 26 5.85 -2.81 15.22
N LYS A 27 6.83 -3.26 16.02
CA LYS A 27 8.05 -3.95 15.57
C LYS A 27 7.81 -5.27 14.83
N ASN A 28 6.66 -5.94 15.02
CA ASN A 28 6.40 -7.27 14.42
C ASN A 28 5.25 -7.27 13.39
N ARG A 29 4.83 -6.11 12.89
CA ARG A 29 3.74 -6.04 11.90
C ARG A 29 4.32 -6.02 10.48
N VAL A 30 3.99 -7.03 9.69
CA VAL A 30 4.41 -7.15 8.27
C VAL A 30 4.01 -5.92 7.43
N ARG A 31 2.85 -5.30 7.72
CA ARG A 31 2.36 -4.09 7.05
C ARG A 31 2.26 -2.93 8.04
N ASN A 32 3.40 -2.33 8.38
CA ASN A 32 3.50 -1.21 9.32
C ASN A 32 3.32 0.17 8.67
N VAL A 33 3.47 0.29 7.35
CA VAL A 33 3.31 1.55 6.61
C VAL A 33 1.83 1.80 6.23
N ILE A 34 1.40 3.07 6.34
CA ILE A 34 0.05 3.52 5.96
C ILE A 34 0.14 4.34 4.67
N MET A 35 -0.68 3.98 3.68
CA MET A 35 -0.85 4.71 2.42
C MET A 35 -2.29 5.25 2.35
N ASN A 36 -2.45 6.57 2.26
CA ASN A 36 -3.75 7.24 2.29
C ASN A 36 -3.96 8.07 1.01
N PHE A 37 -5.20 8.09 0.52
CA PHE A 37 -5.60 8.86 -0.67
C PHE A 37 -6.80 9.76 -0.35
N ARG A 38 -6.88 10.90 -1.04
CA ARG A 38 -8.09 11.72 -1.10
C ARG A 38 -8.89 11.29 -2.32
N VAL A 39 -10.19 11.03 -2.14
CA VAL A 39 -11.10 10.62 -3.22
C VAL A 39 -12.40 11.41 -3.13
N SER A 40 -13.00 11.68 -4.28
CA SER A 40 -14.34 12.25 -4.34
C SER A 40 -15.40 11.24 -3.88
N PRO A 41 -16.62 11.69 -3.52
CA PRO A 41 -17.69 10.80 -3.11
C PRO A 41 -18.10 9.79 -4.19
N THR A 42 -18.03 10.18 -5.47
CA THR A 42 -18.35 9.33 -6.62
C THR A 42 -17.30 8.24 -6.82
N GLU A 43 -16.02 8.61 -6.78
CA GLU A 43 -14.90 7.66 -6.83
C GLU A 43 -14.97 6.63 -5.71
N LYS A 44 -15.28 7.08 -4.48
CA LYS A 44 -15.46 6.19 -3.33
C LYS A 44 -16.54 5.14 -3.59
N LYS A 45 -17.71 5.54 -4.09
CA LYS A 45 -18.82 4.62 -4.39
C LYS A 45 -18.42 3.58 -5.44
N LEU A 46 -17.70 4.00 -6.47
CA LEU A 46 -17.23 3.09 -7.52
C LEU A 46 -16.24 2.06 -6.97
N ILE A 47 -15.27 2.51 -6.16
CA ILE A 47 -14.30 1.65 -5.49
C ILE A 47 -15.00 0.65 -4.56
N GLU A 48 -15.94 1.10 -3.72
CA GLU A 48 -16.68 0.23 -2.82
C GLU A 48 -17.50 -0.82 -3.56
N SER A 49 -18.10 -0.45 -4.71
CA SER A 49 -18.83 -1.39 -5.56
C SER A 49 -17.90 -2.46 -6.13
N ARG A 50 -16.70 -2.08 -6.62
CA ARG A 50 -15.69 -3.04 -7.09
C ARG A 50 -15.21 -3.99 -5.99
N ILE A 51 -14.98 -3.47 -4.78
CA ILE A 51 -14.58 -4.30 -3.64
C ILE A 51 -15.70 -5.29 -3.29
N LYS A 52 -16.96 -4.85 -3.30
CA LYS A 52 -18.11 -5.72 -3.05
C LYS A 52 -18.21 -6.84 -4.08
N LEU A 53 -17.99 -6.54 -5.36
CA LEU A 53 -18.02 -7.52 -6.44
C LEU A 53 -16.90 -8.56 -6.33
N THR A 54 -15.70 -8.13 -5.92
CA THR A 54 -14.54 -9.04 -5.77
C THR A 54 -14.59 -9.89 -4.49
N GLY A 55 -15.42 -9.51 -3.51
CA GLY A 55 -15.49 -10.20 -2.21
C GLY A 55 -14.22 -10.09 -1.37
N MET A 56 -13.26 -9.25 -1.76
CA MET A 56 -11.97 -9.14 -1.10
C MET A 56 -12.02 -8.17 0.09
N LEU A 57 -11.11 -8.38 1.05
CA LEU A 57 -10.82 -7.38 2.07
C LEU A 57 -10.26 -6.12 1.42
N LYS A 58 -10.74 -4.94 1.83
CA LYS A 58 -10.31 -3.63 1.30
C LYS A 58 -8.78 -3.51 1.21
N SER A 59 -8.06 -3.93 2.24
CA SER A 59 -6.59 -3.88 2.27
C SER A 59 -5.93 -4.74 1.20
N LYS A 60 -6.43 -5.96 0.96
CA LYS A 60 -5.91 -6.85 -0.10
C LYS A 60 -6.23 -6.29 -1.48
N PHE A 61 -7.47 -5.82 -1.67
CA PHE A 61 -7.89 -5.22 -2.92
C PHE A 61 -7.00 -4.04 -3.32
N PHE A 62 -6.74 -3.10 -2.39
CA PHE A 62 -5.90 -1.95 -2.69
C PHE A 62 -4.45 -2.34 -2.99
N ILE A 63 -3.86 -3.25 -2.21
CA ILE A 63 -2.49 -3.71 -2.47
C ILE A 63 -2.40 -4.38 -3.84
N GLN A 64 -3.34 -5.28 -4.18
CA GLN A 64 -3.33 -6.00 -5.45
C GLN A 64 -3.61 -5.06 -6.63
N SER A 65 -4.54 -4.11 -6.48
CA SER A 65 -4.82 -3.10 -7.49
C SER A 65 -3.63 -2.17 -7.71
N CYS A 66 -2.84 -1.83 -6.69
CA CYS A 66 -1.66 -0.99 -6.86
C CYS A 66 -0.47 -1.74 -7.45
N LEU A 67 -0.32 -3.05 -7.17
CA LEU A 67 0.85 -3.83 -7.60
C LEU A 67 0.70 -4.45 -9.00
N TYR A 68 -0.49 -4.90 -9.38
CA TYR A 68 -0.67 -5.77 -10.56
C TYR A 68 -1.61 -5.18 -11.62
N GLN A 69 -1.93 -3.89 -11.53
CA GLN A 69 -2.75 -3.23 -12.52
C GLN A 69 -1.87 -2.75 -13.67
N THR A 70 -2.24 -3.08 -14.91
CA THR A 70 -1.63 -2.54 -16.12
C THR A 70 -1.79 -1.01 -16.13
N ILE A 71 -0.68 -0.28 -16.04
CA ILE A 71 -0.69 1.19 -16.02
C ILE A 71 -0.53 1.69 -17.46
N LEU A 72 -1.58 2.30 -18.01
CA LEU A 72 -1.50 3.02 -19.28
C LEU A 72 -0.79 4.37 -19.05
N VAL A 73 0.51 4.40 -19.29
CA VAL A 73 1.31 5.63 -19.18
C VAL A 73 1.16 6.43 -20.48
N LYS A 74 0.54 7.61 -20.41
CA LYS A 74 0.59 8.59 -21.51
C LYS A 74 1.89 9.37 -21.40
N GLY A 75 2.64 9.47 -22.50
CA GLY A 75 3.98 10.07 -22.53
C GLY A 75 4.02 11.46 -21.89
N ASN A 76 4.83 11.61 -20.83
CA ASN A 76 5.10 12.86 -20.14
C ASN A 76 6.62 12.99 -19.96
N ILE A 77 7.21 14.15 -20.24
CA ILE A 77 8.65 14.38 -20.11
C ILE A 77 9.16 14.00 -18.70
N LYS A 78 8.36 14.27 -17.66
CA LYS A 78 8.71 13.93 -16.26
C LYS A 78 8.78 12.43 -16.00
N THR A 79 7.94 11.63 -16.67
CA THR A 79 7.98 10.17 -16.50
C THR A 79 9.24 9.60 -17.14
N PHE A 80 9.63 10.13 -18.30
CA PHE A 80 10.88 9.73 -18.96
C PHE A 80 12.13 10.08 -18.13
N THR A 81 12.16 11.26 -17.48
CA THR A 81 13.30 11.63 -16.61
C THR A 81 13.45 10.72 -15.41
N GLU A 82 12.33 10.33 -14.77
CA GLU A 82 12.36 9.40 -13.63
C GLU A 82 12.75 7.99 -14.08
N ILE A 83 12.21 7.50 -15.20
CA ILE A 83 12.60 6.20 -15.78
C ILE A 83 14.11 6.18 -16.08
N LYS A 84 14.65 7.24 -16.69
CA LYS A 84 16.08 7.36 -16.98
C LYS A 84 16.92 7.30 -15.69
N LYS A 85 16.51 8.02 -14.65
CA LYS A 85 17.18 8.05 -13.36
C LYS A 85 17.19 6.67 -12.69
N GLN A 86 16.06 5.96 -12.71
CA GLN A 86 15.96 4.60 -12.19
C GLN A 86 16.85 3.63 -12.99
N MET A 87 16.83 3.70 -14.32
CA MET A 87 17.72 2.91 -15.17
C MET A 87 19.20 3.17 -14.90
N GLU A 88 19.60 4.42 -14.66
CA GLU A 88 20.97 4.76 -14.26
C GLU A 88 21.36 4.21 -12.88
N GLN A 89 20.42 4.15 -11.94
CA GLN A 89 20.66 3.54 -10.63
C GLN A 89 20.85 2.03 -10.75
N ILE A 90 19.98 1.38 -11.51
CA ILE A 90 20.05 -0.06 -11.77
C ILE A 90 21.34 -0.41 -12.54
N SER A 91 21.70 0.34 -13.58
CA SER A 91 22.93 0.08 -14.36
C SER A 91 24.20 0.23 -13.52
N LYS A 92 24.25 1.22 -12.64
CA LYS A 92 25.35 1.38 -11.67
C LYS A 92 25.45 0.20 -10.71
N GLN A 93 24.34 -0.43 -10.35
CA GLN A 93 24.33 -1.58 -9.44
C GLN A 93 24.69 -2.88 -10.15
N ILE A 94 24.20 -3.10 -11.37
CA ILE A 94 24.61 -4.22 -12.24
C ILE A 94 26.12 -4.15 -12.53
N ASN A 95 26.65 -2.96 -12.84
CA ASN A 95 28.09 -2.78 -13.07
C ASN A 95 28.94 -3.02 -11.82
N LYS A 96 28.37 -2.89 -10.61
CA LYS A 96 29.06 -3.16 -9.34
C LYS A 96 28.96 -4.63 -8.92
N ASN A 97 27.89 -5.32 -9.29
CA ASN A 97 27.67 -6.73 -8.99
C ASN A 97 27.21 -7.46 -10.26
N PRO A 98 28.12 -8.12 -11.00
CA PRO A 98 27.76 -8.83 -12.24
C PRO A 98 26.84 -10.05 -12.00
N ASN A 99 26.72 -10.53 -10.76
CA ASN A 99 25.75 -11.57 -10.41
C ASN A 99 24.39 -10.92 -10.08
N LEU A 100 23.49 -10.98 -11.06
CA LEU A 100 22.10 -10.50 -10.99
C LEU A 100 21.24 -11.17 -9.91
N GLU A 101 21.73 -12.25 -9.29
CA GLU A 101 21.06 -12.99 -8.21
C GLU A 101 20.90 -12.19 -6.91
N LYS A 102 21.61 -11.06 -6.75
CA LYS A 102 21.55 -10.19 -5.54
C LYS A 102 20.79 -8.88 -5.76
N LEU A 103 19.82 -8.83 -6.67
CA LEU A 103 18.94 -7.66 -6.76
C LEU A 103 17.89 -7.68 -5.65
N GLU A 104 17.69 -6.54 -5.00
CA GLU A 104 16.60 -6.37 -4.04
C GLU A 104 15.23 -6.46 -4.74
N PRO A 105 14.19 -7.00 -4.10
CA PRO A 105 12.88 -7.23 -4.73
C PRO A 105 12.24 -5.94 -5.26
N GLU A 106 12.49 -4.80 -4.62
CA GLU A 106 12.04 -3.48 -5.08
C GLU A 106 12.65 -3.08 -6.44
N GLN A 107 13.89 -3.48 -6.68
CA GLN A 107 14.62 -3.18 -7.92
C GLN A 107 14.15 -4.05 -9.07
N VAL A 108 13.88 -5.32 -8.79
CA VAL A 108 13.28 -6.26 -9.75
C VAL A 108 11.90 -5.76 -10.20
N GLU A 109 11.08 -5.30 -9.25
CA GLU A 109 9.76 -4.75 -9.57
C GLU A 109 9.88 -3.43 -10.36
N SER A 110 10.83 -2.56 -9.99
CA SER A 110 11.10 -1.33 -10.73
C SER A 110 11.52 -1.61 -12.18
N LEU A 111 12.41 -2.58 -12.39
CA LEU A 111 12.81 -3.04 -13.72
C LEU A 111 11.61 -3.58 -14.52
N ARG A 112 10.80 -4.42 -13.89
CA ARG A 112 9.59 -5.00 -14.52
C ARG A 112 8.64 -3.90 -14.99
N ILE A 113 8.36 -2.91 -14.13
CA ILE A 113 7.48 -1.79 -14.45
C ILE A 113 8.06 -0.97 -15.61
N ILE A 114 9.37 -0.70 -15.61
CA ILE A 114 10.01 0.04 -16.70
C ILE A 114 9.88 -0.74 -18.02
N LEU A 115 10.09 -2.05 -18.02
CA LEU A 115 9.90 -2.89 -19.20
C LEU A 115 8.45 -2.91 -19.68
N GLU A 116 7.46 -3.00 -18.77
CA GLU A 116 6.04 -2.93 -19.12
C GLU A 116 5.67 -1.58 -19.74
N ILE A 117 6.18 -0.48 -19.19
CA ILE A 117 5.98 0.87 -19.74
C ILE A 117 6.63 0.99 -21.13
N LEU A 118 7.86 0.50 -21.30
CA LEU A 118 8.52 0.55 -22.60
C LEU A 118 7.81 -0.33 -23.64
N ASN A 119 7.32 -1.51 -23.26
CA ASN A 119 6.53 -2.37 -24.15
C ASN A 119 5.19 -1.73 -24.52
N THR A 120 4.50 -1.07 -23.58
CA THR A 120 3.24 -0.38 -23.91
C THR A 120 3.45 0.87 -24.78
N LEU A 121 4.60 1.54 -24.68
CA LEU A 121 4.91 2.75 -25.46
C LEU A 121 5.57 2.48 -26.82
N PHE A 122 6.43 1.47 -26.90
CA PHE A 122 7.28 1.19 -28.06
C PHE A 122 7.15 -0.24 -28.59
N GLY A 123 6.42 -1.12 -27.90
CA GLY A 123 6.08 -2.44 -28.41
C GLY A 123 5.24 -2.27 -29.67
N LYS A 124 5.89 -2.46 -30.82
CA LYS A 124 5.20 -2.68 -32.08
C LYS A 124 4.48 -4.02 -31.97
N GLU A 125 3.21 -4.05 -32.35
CA GLU A 125 2.56 -5.29 -32.78
C GLU A 125 3.35 -5.90 -33.96
#